data_AF-X0SQD5-F1
#
_entry.id   AF-X0SQD5-F1
#
_cell.length_a   1.000
_cell.length_b   1.000
_cell.length_c   1.000
_cell.angle_alpha   90.00
_cell.angle_beta   90.00
_cell.angle_gamma   90.00
#
_symmetry.space_group_name_H-M   'P 1'
#
loop_
_entity.id
_entity.type
_entity.pdbx_description
1 polymer ?
#
loop_
_entity_poly.entity_id
_entity_poly.type
_entity_poly.pdbx_seq_one_letter_code
_entity_poly.pdbx_strand_id
1 'polypeptide(L)'
;QRVLAGSNDVDVVYGPGDVISPVIINLGNAREVELKILVRNTDKEIVDSKVYSNVKLPAGRTVTSLPDFKPAFPLEGHYAIEYYVYFFR
;
A
#
# COMPACT_ATOMS: atom_id res chain seq x y z
N GLN A 1 0.61 -12.55 11.63
CA GLN A 1 0.98 -12.11 10.27
C GLN A 1 2.49 -11.80 10.27
N ARG A 2 3.28 -12.26 9.29
CA ARG A 2 4.76 -11.99 9.25
C ARG A 2 5.16 -10.92 8.24
N VAL A 3 4.23 -10.50 7.39
CA VAL A 3 4.40 -9.39 6.44
C VAL A 3 3.21 -8.45 6.61
N LEU A 4 3.48 -7.15 6.70
CA LEU A 4 2.51 -6.07 6.85
C LEU A 4 2.80 -5.01 5.80
N ALA A 5 1.78 -4.29 5.34
CA ALA A 5 1.94 -3.17 4.44
C ALA A 5 1.08 -1.98 4.90
N GLY A 6 1.53 -0.78 4.59
CA GLY A 6 0.86 0.48 4.93
C GLY A 6 1.60 1.65 4.30
N SER A 7 1.25 2.88 4.69
CA SER A 7 2.05 4.06 4.39
C SER A 7 3.19 4.21 5.41
N ASN A 8 4.23 4.95 5.04
CA ASN A 8 5.38 5.30 5.88
C ASN A 8 5.11 6.55 6.73
N ASP A 9 3.85 6.96 6.82
CA ASP A 9 3.34 8.09 7.58
C ASP A 9 2.24 7.61 8.53
N VAL A 10 1.80 8.49 9.43
CA VAL A 10 0.66 8.24 10.32
C VAL A 10 -0.50 9.10 9.86
N ASP A 11 -0.78 9.07 8.55
CA ASP A 11 -1.85 9.90 8.01
C ASP A 11 -3.19 9.16 8.09
N VAL A 12 -4.12 9.77 8.83
CA VAL A 12 -5.49 9.27 9.00
C VAL A 12 -6.39 9.75 7.85
N VAL A 13 -5.96 10.79 7.12
CA VAL A 13 -6.73 11.44 6.07
C VAL A 13 -5.79 11.84 4.92
N TYR A 14 -6.15 11.48 3.70
CA TYR A 14 -5.50 11.97 2.47
C TYR A 14 -6.46 12.88 1.70
N GLY A 15 -5.97 14.01 1.26
CA GLY A 15 -6.67 15.00 0.45
C GLY A 15 -6.16 15.08 -1.01
N PRO A 16 -6.79 15.94 -1.82
CA PRO A 16 -6.40 16.14 -3.21
C PRO A 16 -4.93 16.53 -3.36
N GLY A 17 -4.16 15.70 -4.05
CA GLY A 17 -2.75 15.96 -4.35
C GLY A 17 -1.76 15.31 -3.40
N ASP A 18 -2.23 14.70 -2.31
CA ASP A 18 -1.41 13.98 -1.36
C ASP A 18 -0.75 12.75 -1.99
N VAL A 19 0.33 12.32 -1.35
CA VAL A 19 1.17 11.22 -1.78
C VAL A 19 1.17 10.16 -0.70
N ILE A 20 0.93 8.92 -1.09
CA ILE A 20 1.12 7.75 -0.24
C ILE A 20 2.55 7.26 -0.49
N SER A 21 3.36 7.19 0.56
CA SER A 21 4.70 6.58 0.52
C SER A 21 4.65 5.16 1.09
N PRO A 22 4.43 4.10 0.29
CA PRO A 22 4.09 2.79 0.83
C PRO A 22 5.33 2.07 1.38
N VAL A 23 5.12 1.29 2.43
CA VAL A 23 6.13 0.40 3.02
C VAL A 23 5.59 -1.01 3.20
N ILE A 24 6.49 -1.98 3.12
CA ILE A 24 6.24 -3.36 3.51
C ILE A 24 7.20 -3.73 4.65
N ILE A 25 6.64 -4.16 5.77
CA ILE A 25 7.40 -4.70 6.90
C ILE A 25 7.44 -6.22 6.77
N ASN A 26 8.63 -6.80 6.78
CA ASN A 26 8.82 -8.24 6.91
C ASN A 26 9.38 -8.54 8.31
N LEU A 27 8.93 -9.64 8.92
CA LEU A 27 9.42 -10.15 10.20
C LEU A 27 9.96 -11.59 10.06
N GLY A 28 9.95 -12.16 8.85
CA GLY A 28 10.25 -13.56 8.57
C GLY A 28 11.45 -13.76 7.67
N ASN A 29 11.44 -14.86 6.92
CA ASN A 29 12.46 -15.16 5.92
C ASN A 29 12.36 -14.18 4.73
N ALA A 30 13.46 -14.05 4.00
CA ALA A 30 13.45 -13.33 2.73
C ALA A 30 12.42 -13.95 1.77
N ARG A 31 11.73 -13.09 1.03
CA ARG A 31 10.69 -13.50 0.09
C ARG A 31 10.39 -12.42 -0.93
N GLU A 32 9.68 -12.82 -1.97
CA GLU A 32 9.13 -11.94 -2.99
C GLU A 32 7.61 -11.85 -2.82
N VAL A 33 7.06 -10.65 -2.98
CA VAL A 33 5.62 -10.39 -2.86
C VAL A 33 5.14 -9.40 -3.92
N GLU A 34 3.84 -9.34 -4.11
CA GLU A 34 3.16 -8.23 -4.77
C GLU A 34 2.39 -7.41 -3.73
N LEU A 35 2.45 -6.08 -3.85
CA LEU A 35 1.57 -5.16 -3.12
C LEU A 35 0.58 -4.53 -4.09
N LYS A 36 -0.71 -4.64 -3.77
CA LYS A 36 -1.78 -3.88 -4.41
C LYS A 36 -2.37 -2.89 -3.42
N ILE A 37 -2.37 -1.62 -3.80
CA ILE A 37 -3.04 -0.54 -3.08
C ILE A 37 -4.33 -0.21 -3.83
N LEU A 38 -5.47 -0.21 -3.13
CA LEU A 38 -6.76 0.20 -3.67
C LEU A 38 -7.24 1.47 -2.97
N VAL A 39 -7.79 2.38 -3.75
CA VAL A 39 -8.52 3.55 -3.25
C VAL A 39 -10.00 3.32 -3.51
N ARG A 40 -10.81 3.31 -2.45
CA ARG A 40 -12.26 3.13 -2.55
C ARG A 40 -13.03 4.35 -2.09
N ASN A 41 -14.12 4.68 -2.77
CA ASN A 41 -15.09 5.65 -2.27
C ASN A 41 -15.99 5.02 -1.17
N THR A 42 -16.90 5.82 -0.61
CA THR A 42 -17.85 5.38 0.42
C THR A 42 -18.80 4.28 -0.05
N ASP A 43 -19.03 4.18 -1.36
CA ASP A 43 -19.84 3.14 -2.00
C ASP A 43 -19.04 1.85 -2.26
N LYS A 44 -17.78 1.80 -1.80
CA LYS A 44 -16.82 0.70 -1.95
C LYS A 44 -16.37 0.46 -3.40
N GLU A 45 -16.62 1.38 -4.30
CA GLU A 45 -16.12 1.33 -5.67
C GLU A 45 -14.64 1.68 -5.70
N ILE A 46 -13.85 1.02 -6.55
CA ILE A 46 -12.43 1.31 -6.72
C ILE A 46 -12.31 2.52 -7.65
N VAL A 47 -11.80 3.63 -7.12
CA VAL A 47 -11.60 4.87 -7.90
C VAL A 47 -10.18 5.00 -8.43
N ASP A 48 -9.21 4.35 -7.79
CA ASP A 48 -7.82 4.28 -8.25
C ASP A 48 -7.11 3.06 -7.64
N SER A 49 -5.99 2.65 -8.24
CA SER A 49 -5.16 1.57 -7.71
C SER A 49 -3.71 1.63 -8.16
N LYS A 50 -2.83 1.01 -7.38
CA LYS A 50 -1.42 0.82 -7.71
C LYS A 50 -0.99 -0.61 -7.43
N VAL A 51 -0.19 -1.17 -8.33
CA VAL A 51 0.45 -2.48 -8.15
C VAL A 51 1.97 -2.33 -8.16
N TYR A 52 2.62 -2.95 -7.17
CA TYR A 52 4.06 -3.15 -7.11
C TYR A 52 4.32 -4.65 -7.15
N SER A 53 4.70 -5.15 -8.33
CA SER A 53 5.04 -6.57 -8.51
C SER A 53 6.50 -6.83 -8.17
N ASN A 54 6.82 -8.09 -7.85
CA ASN A 54 8.18 -8.58 -7.66
C ASN A 54 8.98 -7.83 -6.58
N VAL A 55 8.31 -7.42 -5.50
CA VAL A 55 8.94 -6.70 -4.38
C VAL A 55 9.76 -7.68 -3.55
N LYS A 56 11.08 -7.49 -3.56
CA LYS A 56 12.02 -8.29 -2.77
C LYS A 56 12.06 -7.79 -1.33
N LEU A 57 11.66 -8.65 -0.40
CA LEU A 57 11.71 -8.40 1.03
C LEU A 57 12.91 -9.12 1.64
N PRO A 58 13.88 -8.39 2.24
CA PRO A 58 14.95 -9.00 3.02
C PRO A 58 14.40 -9.81 4.21
N ALA A 59 15.20 -10.75 4.72
CA ALA A 59 14.86 -11.50 5.93
C ALA A 59 15.02 -10.64 7.20
N GLY A 60 14.34 -11.02 8.27
CA GLY A 60 14.41 -10.35 9.57
C GLY A 60 13.39 -9.23 9.68
N ARG A 61 13.54 -8.38 10.71
CA ARG A 61 12.64 -7.25 11.01
C ARG A 61 12.99 -6.04 10.14
N THR A 62 12.67 -6.11 8.86
CA THR A 62 13.07 -5.08 7.87
C THR A 62 11.86 -4.30 7.35
N VAL A 63 12.13 -3.06 6.93
CA VAL A 63 11.17 -2.20 6.23
C VAL A 63 11.67 -1.98 4.81
N THR A 64 10.81 -2.23 3.82
CA THR A 64 11.06 -1.95 2.40
C THR A 64 10.17 -0.81 1.96
N SER A 65 10.74 0.36 1.67
CA SER A 65 10.03 1.50 1.08
C SER A 65 9.82 1.28 -0.42
N LEU A 66 8.66 1.70 -0.91
CA LEU A 66 8.28 1.62 -2.31
C LEU A 66 8.18 3.03 -2.92
N PRO A 67 8.27 3.15 -4.25
CA PRO A 67 8.03 4.43 -4.92
C PRO A 67 6.65 4.98 -4.56
N ASP A 68 6.58 6.30 -4.42
CA ASP A 68 5.37 7.02 -4.08
C ASP A 68 4.20 6.73 -5.04
N PHE A 69 2.99 6.73 -4.48
CA PHE A 69 1.74 6.65 -5.20
C PHE A 69 0.92 7.91 -4.93
N LYS A 70 0.59 8.63 -6.00
CA LYS A 70 -0.30 9.79 -5.95
C LYS A 70 -1.70 9.37 -6.44
N PRO A 71 -2.62 9.02 -5.54
CA PRO A 71 -3.96 8.60 -5.94
C PRO A 71 -4.80 9.75 -6.49
N ALA A 72 -5.73 9.43 -7.38
CA ALA A 72 -6.78 10.33 -7.80
C ALA A 72 -7.95 10.34 -6.80
N PHE A 73 -8.42 11.54 -6.45
CA PHE A 73 -9.62 11.76 -5.64
C PHE A 73 -10.62 12.59 -6.48
N PRO A 74 -11.43 11.94 -7.34
CA PRO A 74 -12.19 12.64 -8.37
C PRO A 74 -13.34 13.51 -7.84
N LEU A 75 -13.88 13.17 -6.67
CA LEU A 75 -14.97 13.89 -6.01
C LEU A 75 -14.60 14.19 -4.56
N GLU A 76 -15.19 15.25 -4.00
CA GLU A 76 -15.11 15.51 -2.55
C GLU A 76 -15.81 14.38 -1.78
N GLY A 77 -15.17 13.90 -0.71
CA GLY A 77 -15.70 12.81 0.10
C GLY A 77 -14.61 12.06 0.86
N HIS A 78 -15.01 10.95 1.47
CA HIS A 78 -14.10 10.07 2.19
C HIS A 78 -13.67 8.91 1.29
N TYR A 79 -12.40 8.57 1.36
CA TYR A 79 -11.84 7.42 0.67
C TYR A 79 -11.17 6.47 1.64
N ALA A 80 -11.29 5.18 1.39
CA ALA A 80 -10.55 4.14 2.08
C ALA A 80 -9.33 3.74 1.25
N ILE A 81 -8.17 3.65 1.91
CA ILE A 81 -6.94 3.12 1.32
C ILE A 81 -6.73 1.71 1.86
N GLU A 82 -6.74 0.72 0.96
CA GLU A 82 -6.61 -0.69 1.31
C GLU A 82 -5.30 -1.25 0.75
N TYR A 83 -4.57 -2.01 1.57
CA TYR A 83 -3.30 -2.64 1.20
C TYR A 83 -3.45 -4.16 1.18
N TYR A 84 -3.15 -4.77 0.04
CA TYR A 84 -3.20 -6.22 -0.16
C TYR A 84 -1.82 -6.75 -0.53
N VAL A 85 -1.29 -7.66 0.28
CA VAL A 85 -0.02 -8.35 0.00
C VAL A 85 -0.31 -9.75 -0.52
N TYR A 86 0.13 -10.04 -1.73
CA TYR A 86 0.03 -11.37 -2.34
C TYR A 86 1.38 -12.07 -2.31
N PHE A 87 1.36 -13.35 -1.95
CA PHE A 87 2.54 -14.20 -1.94
C PHE A 87 2.57 -15.04 -3.20
N PHE A 88 3.71 -15.07 -3.87
CA PHE A 88 3.97 -16.06 -4.90
C PHE A 88 4.11 -17.44 -4.24
N ARG A 89 3.60 -18.47 -4.90
CA ARG A 89 3.68 -19.86 -4.43
C ARG A 89 5.08 -20.43 -4.60
#